data_AF-A0A960CML1-F1
#
_entry.id   AF-A0A960CML1-F1
#
_cell.length_a   1.000
_cell.length_b   1.000
_cell.length_c   1.000
_cell.angle_alpha   90.00
_cell.angle_beta   90.00
_cell.angle_gamma   90.00
#
_symmetry.space_group_name_H-M   'P 1'
#
loop_
_entity.id
_entity.type
_entity.pdbx_description
1 polymer ?
#
loop_
_entity_poly.entity_id
_entity_poly.type
_entity_poly.pdbx_seq_one_letter_code
_entity_poly.pdbx_strand_id
1 'polypeptide(L)'
;TPAHDPNDFEIGMRHNLAMPSMMDERGRIADTGTQFDGMDRFEARVKVREALAEQGRIVAEKRPYLHSVGHSERSGEPIEPRLSLQWWVNVESMAKAAGDAVRDGDIVIHPKSLEPRWFGWVDDMHDWCISRQLWWGHRIPIWHGPDGEKVCVGPDETPPPGWEQDPDVLDTWFSSALWPFSTMGWPDRTPEIEKFYPTSVLVTGYDILFFWVARMVMFGTFVADDDVITLGGERGPQVPFENVFLHGLIRDEHGRKMSKSRGNGIDPLDWVELFGADALRFTLARGASPGGDLSIGEDHARASRNFATKLFNATRFALLNGAAPAPLPDAEALTDADRWILGRLEEVRAEVDSAFDGYEFSRACESLYHFAWDEFCDWYLELAKVQLAEGVSHTTAVLAAVLDTLLKLLHPVMPFVTETLWKGLTGGESVVIADWPEPSGMALDHAAAQRVADLQKLVTEIRRFRSDQGLADRQKVPARLTGVEPAGLAGHIPAVTALAWLTSPAADFGASAQVEVRLSAGTVNIELDTSGTVDVAAERRRLEKDLSAAQKELAGTAAKLDNAAFLAKAPADVVEKIRGRRQLASEEVERITARLADLA
;
A
#
# COMPACT_ATOMS: atom_id res chain seq x y z
N THR A 1 -44.12 6.78 18.35
CA THR A 1 -44.20 5.69 19.36
C THR A 1 -42.90 5.62 20.16
N PRO A 2 -42.77 6.41 21.23
CA PRO A 2 -41.48 6.61 21.93
C PRO A 2 -40.79 5.34 22.46
N ALA A 3 -41.53 4.26 22.72
CA ALA A 3 -40.93 3.02 23.21
C ALA A 3 -40.40 2.07 22.11
N HIS A 4 -40.65 2.39 20.82
CA HIS A 4 -40.43 1.47 19.68
C HIS A 4 -39.75 2.13 18.46
N ASP A 5 -39.29 3.38 18.56
CA ASP A 5 -38.48 4.04 17.53
C ASP A 5 -37.55 5.07 18.18
N PRO A 6 -36.26 5.13 17.81
CA PRO A 6 -35.30 6.06 18.41
C PRO A 6 -35.66 7.55 18.22
N ASN A 7 -36.16 7.94 17.04
CA ASN A 7 -36.53 9.34 16.79
C ASN A 7 -37.77 9.71 17.61
N ASP A 8 -38.74 8.80 17.67
CA ASP A 8 -39.92 8.98 18.51
C ASP A 8 -39.57 9.00 20.00
N PHE A 9 -38.55 8.25 20.43
CA PHE A 9 -38.03 8.30 21.79
C PHE A 9 -37.49 9.69 22.11
N GLU A 10 -36.65 10.25 21.25
CA GLU A 10 -36.11 11.61 21.41
C GLU A 10 -37.20 12.70 21.40
N ILE A 11 -38.18 12.58 20.50
CA ILE A 11 -39.37 13.47 20.50
C ILE A 11 -40.14 13.31 21.82
N GLY A 12 -40.35 12.06 22.25
CA GLY A 12 -41.01 11.73 23.51
C GLY A 12 -40.32 12.35 24.72
N MET A 13 -38.99 12.26 24.80
CA MET A 13 -38.18 12.88 25.85
C MET A 13 -38.30 14.41 25.83
N ARG A 14 -38.16 15.05 24.65
CA ARG A 14 -38.25 16.51 24.52
C ARG A 14 -39.61 17.08 24.92
N HIS A 15 -40.67 16.31 24.76
CA HIS A 15 -42.05 16.72 25.07
C HIS A 15 -42.65 16.05 26.31
N ASN A 16 -41.85 15.28 27.06
CA ASN A 16 -42.28 14.55 28.25
C ASN A 16 -43.53 13.68 28.01
N LEU A 17 -43.53 12.92 26.91
CA LEU A 17 -44.63 12.03 26.54
C LEU A 17 -44.55 10.70 27.28
N ALA A 18 -45.71 10.09 27.55
CA ALA A 18 -45.78 8.71 28.01
C ALA A 18 -45.18 7.76 26.96
N MET A 19 -44.47 6.73 27.43
CA MET A 19 -43.76 5.77 26.59
C MET A 19 -44.31 4.34 26.77
N PRO A 20 -45.55 4.07 26.33
CA PRO A 20 -46.13 2.74 26.47
C PRO A 20 -45.36 1.73 25.62
N SER A 21 -44.89 0.64 26.25
CA SER A 21 -44.44 -0.54 25.53
C SER A 21 -45.65 -1.37 25.10
N MET A 22 -45.54 -2.06 23.95
CA MET A 22 -46.57 -2.96 23.43
C MET A 22 -46.00 -4.33 23.02
N MET A 23 -44.73 -4.59 23.34
CA MET A 23 -44.05 -5.84 22.99
C MET A 23 -43.22 -6.40 24.15
N ASP A 24 -43.22 -7.73 24.27
CA ASP A 24 -42.35 -8.47 25.18
C ASP A 24 -40.96 -8.73 24.57
N GLU A 25 -40.09 -9.40 25.34
CA GLU A 25 -38.70 -9.72 24.93
C GLU A 25 -38.61 -10.74 23.79
N ARG A 26 -39.72 -11.40 23.46
CA ARG A 26 -39.83 -12.37 22.37
C ARG A 26 -40.45 -11.76 21.11
N GLY A 27 -40.71 -10.45 21.11
CA GLY A 27 -41.32 -9.75 19.99
C GLY A 27 -42.81 -10.09 19.82
N ARG A 28 -43.50 -10.44 20.90
CA ARG A 28 -44.96 -10.65 20.90
C ARG A 28 -45.67 -9.44 21.47
N ILE A 29 -46.87 -9.17 20.98
CA ILE A 29 -47.71 -8.09 21.51
C ILE A 29 -48.09 -8.41 22.96
N ALA A 30 -47.91 -7.45 23.86
CA ALA A 30 -48.16 -7.63 25.27
C ALA A 30 -48.71 -6.35 25.92
N ASP A 31 -49.52 -6.55 26.96
CA ASP A 31 -50.05 -5.50 27.85
C ASP A 31 -50.80 -4.36 27.15
N THR A 32 -51.37 -4.62 25.96
CA THR A 32 -52.17 -3.64 25.24
C THR A 32 -53.66 -3.68 25.61
N GLY A 33 -54.14 -4.79 26.17
CA GLY A 33 -55.55 -5.04 26.42
C GLY A 33 -56.36 -5.25 25.14
N THR A 34 -55.69 -5.54 24.02
CA THR A 34 -56.33 -5.73 22.72
C THR A 34 -56.44 -7.21 22.37
N GLN A 35 -57.24 -7.53 21.34
CA GLN A 35 -57.34 -8.88 20.80
C GLN A 35 -56.03 -9.43 20.21
N PHE A 36 -54.98 -8.59 20.11
CA PHE A 36 -53.70 -8.96 19.51
C PHE A 36 -52.67 -9.40 20.55
N ASP A 37 -52.95 -9.25 21.85
CA ASP A 37 -52.04 -9.70 22.92
C ASP A 37 -51.70 -11.19 22.75
N GLY A 38 -50.41 -11.52 22.83
CA GLY A 38 -49.84 -12.86 22.64
C GLY A 38 -49.41 -13.21 21.20
N MET A 39 -49.84 -12.43 20.19
CA MET A 39 -49.46 -12.64 18.79
C MET A 39 -48.01 -12.23 18.51
N ASP A 40 -47.35 -12.91 17.57
CA ASP A 40 -46.07 -12.45 17.01
C ASP A 40 -46.22 -11.08 16.33
N ARG A 41 -45.21 -10.20 16.43
CA ARG A 41 -45.25 -8.84 15.88
C ARG A 41 -45.64 -8.75 14.40
N PHE A 42 -45.20 -9.70 13.56
CA PHE A 42 -45.47 -9.64 12.13
C PHE A 42 -46.87 -10.16 11.81
N GLU A 43 -47.32 -11.18 12.52
CA GLU A 43 -48.71 -11.65 12.46
C GLU A 43 -49.67 -10.55 12.94
N ALA A 44 -49.37 -9.95 14.09
CA ALA A 44 -50.15 -8.85 14.66
C ALA A 44 -50.23 -7.67 13.70
N ARG A 45 -49.13 -7.30 13.02
CA ARG A 45 -49.13 -6.24 12.00
C ARG A 45 -50.15 -6.48 10.90
N VAL A 46 -50.29 -7.73 10.43
CA VAL A 46 -51.29 -8.11 9.42
C VAL A 46 -52.71 -8.01 9.98
N LYS A 47 -52.93 -8.54 11.19
CA LYS A 47 -54.24 -8.54 11.84
C LYS A 47 -54.73 -7.15 12.23
N VAL A 48 -53.84 -6.30 12.71
CA VAL A 48 -54.11 -4.87 13.00
C VAL A 48 -54.53 -4.15 11.72
N ARG A 49 -53.82 -4.38 10.61
CA ARG A 49 -54.19 -3.79 9.31
C ARG A 49 -55.59 -4.25 8.87
N GLU A 50 -55.90 -5.54 8.98
CA GLU A 50 -57.23 -6.10 8.64
C GLU A 50 -58.33 -5.44 9.48
N ALA A 51 -58.15 -5.37 10.80
CA ALA A 51 -59.11 -4.73 11.70
C ALA A 51 -59.29 -3.24 11.40
N LEU A 52 -58.22 -2.51 11.06
CA LEU A 52 -58.30 -1.09 10.65
C LEU A 52 -59.02 -0.93 9.31
N ALA A 53 -58.86 -1.87 8.38
CA ALA A 53 -59.56 -1.88 7.10
C ALA A 53 -61.07 -2.10 7.28
N GLU A 54 -61.46 -3.07 8.12
CA GLU A 54 -62.86 -3.33 8.47
C GLU A 54 -63.54 -2.12 9.12
N GLN A 55 -62.79 -1.34 9.90
CA GLN A 55 -63.25 -0.09 10.51
C GLN A 55 -63.24 1.12 9.55
N GLY A 56 -62.80 0.95 8.29
CA GLY A 56 -62.67 2.04 7.33
C GLY A 56 -61.62 3.10 7.70
N ARG A 57 -60.62 2.75 8.53
CA ARG A 57 -59.58 3.67 9.01
C ARG A 57 -58.38 3.80 8.06
N ILE A 58 -58.29 2.92 7.05
CA ILE A 58 -57.24 2.98 6.02
C ILE A 58 -57.72 3.87 4.88
N VAL A 59 -57.13 5.07 4.78
CA VAL A 59 -57.50 6.07 3.74
C VAL A 59 -56.71 5.92 2.44
N ALA A 60 -55.56 5.26 2.49
CA ALA A 60 -54.71 4.99 1.33
C ALA A 60 -53.77 3.83 1.60
N GLU A 61 -53.40 3.10 0.54
CA GLU A 61 -52.42 2.04 0.59
C GLU A 61 -51.33 2.26 -0.46
N LYS A 62 -50.07 2.13 -0.06
CA LYS A 62 -48.91 2.24 -0.96
C LYS A 62 -48.07 0.97 -0.90
N ARG A 63 -48.01 0.23 -2.01
CA ARG A 63 -47.16 -0.95 -2.15
C ARG A 63 -46.59 -1.04 -3.57
N PRO A 64 -45.28 -1.26 -3.74
CA PRO A 64 -44.26 -1.43 -2.69
C PRO A 64 -43.88 -0.10 -1.99
N TYR A 65 -43.39 -0.18 -0.75
CA TYR A 65 -42.80 0.96 -0.02
C TYR A 65 -41.36 0.60 0.39
N LEU A 66 -40.40 1.17 -0.32
CA LEU A 66 -38.97 0.97 -0.06
C LEU A 66 -38.52 1.90 1.06
N HIS A 67 -37.94 1.35 2.12
CA HIS A 67 -37.38 2.10 3.24
C HIS A 67 -36.25 1.31 3.89
N SER A 68 -35.45 2.00 4.72
CA SER A 68 -34.35 1.41 5.48
C SER A 68 -34.87 0.70 6.73
N VAL A 69 -34.47 -0.56 6.92
CA VAL A 69 -34.75 -1.34 8.14
C VAL A 69 -33.42 -1.78 8.73
N GLY A 70 -33.22 -1.52 10.01
CA GLY A 70 -32.04 -2.01 10.73
C GLY A 70 -32.08 -3.53 10.86
N HIS A 71 -30.95 -4.18 10.66
CA HIS A 71 -30.82 -5.62 10.84
C HIS A 71 -29.62 -5.92 11.72
N SER A 72 -29.70 -6.99 12.51
CA SER A 72 -28.56 -7.55 13.22
C SER A 72 -27.49 -7.95 12.22
N GLU A 73 -26.27 -7.42 12.36
CA GLU A 73 -25.14 -7.80 11.50
C GLU A 73 -24.84 -9.30 11.58
N ARG A 74 -25.09 -9.92 12.74
CA ARG A 74 -24.74 -11.33 12.99
C ARG A 74 -25.80 -12.31 12.48
N SER A 75 -27.07 -12.04 12.73
CA SER A 75 -28.17 -12.96 12.37
C SER A 75 -28.91 -12.54 11.09
N GLY A 76 -28.80 -11.28 10.67
CA GLY A 76 -29.58 -10.72 9.57
C GLY A 76 -31.04 -10.45 9.92
N GLU A 77 -31.49 -10.69 11.15
CA GLU A 77 -32.86 -10.43 11.60
C GLU A 77 -33.12 -8.93 11.75
N PRO A 78 -34.33 -8.43 11.40
CA PRO A 78 -34.71 -7.05 11.69
C PRO A 78 -34.62 -6.75 13.19
N ILE A 79 -33.99 -5.62 13.54
CA ILE A 79 -33.89 -5.19 14.94
C ILE A 79 -35.22 -4.56 15.39
N GLU A 80 -35.58 -4.78 16.66
CA GLU A 80 -36.76 -4.19 17.28
C GLU A 80 -36.31 -3.21 18.37
N PRO A 81 -36.58 -1.90 18.23
CA PRO A 81 -36.34 -0.96 19.31
C PRO A 81 -37.27 -1.27 20.48
N ARG A 82 -36.70 -1.39 21.68
CA ARG A 82 -37.45 -1.62 22.92
C ARG A 82 -36.78 -0.87 24.06
N LEU A 83 -37.59 -0.31 24.95
CA LEU A 83 -37.08 0.24 26.21
C LEU A 83 -36.61 -0.87 27.14
N SER A 84 -35.36 -0.77 27.58
CA SER A 84 -34.78 -1.60 28.63
C SER A 84 -33.87 -0.76 29.51
N LEU A 85 -33.75 -1.15 30.79
CA LEU A 85 -32.72 -0.60 31.67
C LEU A 85 -31.37 -1.22 31.29
N GLN A 86 -30.36 -0.39 31.08
CA GLN A 86 -29.02 -0.79 30.62
C GLN A 86 -27.96 0.08 31.32
N TRP A 87 -26.71 -0.36 31.27
CA TRP A 87 -25.54 0.37 31.74
C TRP A 87 -24.94 1.20 30.61
N TRP A 88 -24.73 2.49 30.88
CA TRP A 88 -24.22 3.46 29.93
C TRP A 88 -22.97 4.14 30.49
N VAL A 89 -22.04 4.48 29.60
CA VAL A 89 -20.89 5.34 29.89
C VAL A 89 -21.18 6.71 29.30
N ASN A 90 -21.06 7.76 30.12
CA ASN A 90 -21.03 9.13 29.63
C ASN A 90 -19.70 9.35 28.90
N VAL A 91 -19.76 9.62 27.60
CA VAL A 91 -18.57 9.68 26.75
C VAL A 91 -18.06 11.09 26.50
N GLU A 92 -18.82 12.12 26.85
CA GLU A 92 -18.61 13.51 26.40
C GLU A 92 -17.18 14.01 26.66
N SER A 93 -16.68 13.86 27.89
CA SER A 93 -15.33 14.33 28.26
C SER A 93 -14.22 13.53 27.58
N MET A 94 -14.37 12.20 27.51
CA MET A 94 -13.39 11.31 26.88
C MET A 94 -13.35 11.47 25.35
N ALA A 95 -14.52 11.66 24.74
CA ALA A 95 -14.66 11.96 23.31
C ALA A 95 -13.94 13.25 22.95
N LYS A 96 -14.15 14.31 23.75
CA LYS A 96 -13.45 15.58 23.60
C LYS A 96 -11.94 15.41 23.73
N ALA A 97 -11.48 14.73 24.80
CA ALA A 97 -10.04 14.48 25.00
C ALA A 97 -9.42 13.69 23.84
N ALA A 98 -10.12 12.70 23.31
CA ALA A 98 -9.67 11.93 22.15
C ALA A 98 -9.60 12.77 20.86
N GLY A 99 -10.58 13.67 20.65
CA GLY A 99 -10.55 14.62 19.55
C GLY A 99 -9.39 15.61 19.66
N ASP A 100 -9.18 16.16 20.86
CA ASP A 100 -8.13 17.15 21.12
C ASP A 100 -6.73 16.55 20.97
N ALA A 101 -6.49 15.32 21.43
CA ALA A 101 -5.23 14.62 21.23
C ALA A 101 -4.80 14.54 19.75
N VAL A 102 -5.76 14.40 18.83
CA VAL A 102 -5.48 14.43 17.38
C VAL A 102 -5.31 15.86 16.85
N ARG A 103 -6.12 16.82 17.34
CA ARG A 103 -6.03 18.24 16.92
C ARG A 103 -4.71 18.88 17.34
N ASP A 104 -4.23 18.54 18.52
CA ASP A 104 -3.02 19.11 19.13
C ASP A 104 -1.75 18.43 18.62
N GLY A 105 -1.89 17.28 17.94
CA GLY A 105 -0.80 16.55 17.31
C GLY A 105 -0.12 15.51 18.20
N ASP A 106 -0.67 15.25 19.40
CA ASP A 106 -0.21 14.16 20.28
C ASP A 106 -0.45 12.78 19.64
N ILE A 107 -1.48 12.68 18.80
CA ILE A 107 -1.78 11.50 17.97
C ILE A 107 -1.89 11.92 16.51
N VAL A 108 -1.13 11.26 15.62
CA VAL A 108 -1.17 11.50 14.18
C VAL A 108 -1.84 10.34 13.45
N ILE A 109 -2.88 10.64 12.67
CA ILE A 109 -3.58 9.64 11.83
C ILE A 109 -2.95 9.58 10.44
N HIS A 110 -2.56 8.37 10.02
CA HIS A 110 -1.96 8.08 8.73
C HIS A 110 -2.91 7.20 7.89
N PRO A 111 -3.34 7.63 6.70
CA PRO A 111 -3.11 8.95 6.10
C PRO A 111 -4.02 10.03 6.71
N LYS A 112 -3.53 11.28 6.72
CA LYS A 112 -4.27 12.47 7.21
C LYS A 112 -5.65 12.66 6.57
N SER A 113 -5.87 12.13 5.36
CA SER A 113 -7.18 12.14 4.70
C SER A 113 -8.30 11.43 5.48
N LEU A 114 -7.98 10.62 6.49
CA LEU A 114 -8.95 9.96 7.36
C LEU A 114 -9.32 10.76 8.62
N GLU A 115 -8.62 11.86 8.92
CA GLU A 115 -8.96 12.74 10.04
C GLU A 115 -10.39 13.30 9.97
N PRO A 116 -10.94 13.73 8.81
CA PRO A 116 -12.33 14.19 8.76
C PRO A 116 -13.34 13.12 9.19
N ARG A 117 -13.03 11.85 8.90
CA ARG A 117 -13.85 10.71 9.33
C ARG A 117 -13.73 10.49 10.84
N TRP A 118 -12.54 10.66 11.41
CA TRP A 118 -12.33 10.64 12.86
C TRP A 118 -13.16 11.73 13.56
N PHE A 119 -12.99 12.99 13.17
CA PHE A 119 -13.67 14.13 13.78
C PHE A 119 -15.19 14.06 13.63
N GLY A 120 -15.68 13.65 12.45
CA GLY A 120 -17.12 13.46 12.23
C GLY A 120 -17.76 12.42 13.16
N TRP A 121 -16.98 11.59 13.85
CA TRP A 121 -17.48 10.64 14.83
C TRP A 121 -17.22 11.07 16.28
N VAL A 122 -16.01 11.51 16.62
CA VAL A 122 -15.70 11.91 18.00
C VAL A 122 -16.44 13.18 18.44
N ASP A 123 -16.80 14.06 17.50
CA ASP A 123 -17.50 15.32 17.80
C ASP A 123 -19.02 15.16 17.99
N ASP A 124 -19.59 14.01 17.60
CA ASP A 124 -21.03 13.70 17.67
C ASP A 124 -21.30 12.37 18.39
N MET A 125 -20.45 12.06 19.36
CA MET A 125 -20.50 10.79 20.06
C MET A 125 -21.60 10.77 21.12
N HIS A 126 -22.43 9.74 21.07
CA HIS A 126 -23.50 9.51 22.04
C HIS A 126 -23.04 8.58 23.16
N ASP A 127 -23.68 8.68 24.32
CA ASP A 127 -23.44 7.79 25.46
C ASP A 127 -23.42 6.32 25.02
N TRP A 128 -22.46 5.58 25.55
CA TRP A 128 -22.20 4.23 25.08
C TRP A 128 -22.88 3.21 26.00
N CYS A 129 -23.86 2.48 25.47
CA CYS A 129 -24.43 1.32 26.15
C CYS A 129 -23.40 0.20 26.23
N ILE A 130 -22.94 -0.12 27.43
CA ILE A 130 -21.88 -1.10 27.70
C ILE A 130 -22.42 -2.45 28.19
N SER A 131 -23.68 -2.55 28.62
CA SER A 131 -24.26 -3.83 29.03
C SER A 131 -24.76 -4.66 27.85
N ARG A 132 -24.59 -5.98 27.95
CA ARG A 132 -25.03 -6.95 26.96
C ARG A 132 -25.64 -8.15 27.68
N GLN A 133 -26.81 -8.58 27.21
CA GLN A 133 -27.47 -9.80 27.68
C GLN A 133 -26.91 -11.02 26.92
N LEU A 134 -25.60 -11.25 27.06
CA LEU A 134 -24.86 -12.34 26.43
C LEU A 134 -24.23 -13.24 27.49
N TRP A 135 -23.97 -14.49 27.13
CA TRP A 135 -23.29 -15.43 28.03
C TRP A 135 -21.76 -15.30 28.00
N TRP A 136 -21.22 -14.64 26.97
CA TRP A 136 -19.79 -14.46 26.78
C TRP A 136 -19.42 -12.99 26.93
N GLY A 137 -18.60 -12.68 27.93
CA GLY A 137 -18.11 -11.35 28.24
C GLY A 137 -17.70 -11.24 29.70
N HIS A 138 -17.11 -10.10 30.08
CA HIS A 138 -16.75 -9.83 31.46
C HIS A 138 -18.01 -9.42 32.20
N ARG A 139 -18.39 -10.11 33.27
CA ARG A 139 -19.59 -9.78 34.03
C ARG A 139 -19.45 -8.39 34.66
N ILE A 140 -20.49 -7.57 34.55
CA ILE A 140 -20.46 -6.21 35.08
C ILE A 140 -20.27 -6.27 36.60
N PRO A 141 -19.34 -5.49 37.20
CA PRO A 141 -19.07 -5.54 38.63
C PRO A 141 -20.09 -4.75 39.46
N ILE A 142 -21.36 -4.73 39.03
CA ILE A 142 -22.45 -4.10 39.76
C ILE A 142 -23.21 -5.17 40.55
N TRP A 143 -23.54 -4.85 41.78
CA TRP A 143 -24.34 -5.70 42.68
C TRP A 143 -25.64 -4.99 43.05
N HIS A 144 -26.72 -5.74 43.06
CA HIS A 144 -28.08 -5.29 43.43
C HIS A 144 -28.40 -5.73 44.85
N GLY A 145 -28.82 -4.76 45.66
CA GLY A 145 -29.17 -4.93 47.07
C GLY A 145 -30.68 -4.96 47.33
N PRO A 146 -31.07 -5.05 48.61
CA PRO A 146 -32.47 -4.85 49.00
C PRO A 146 -32.95 -3.45 48.57
N ASP A 147 -34.26 -3.31 48.34
CA ASP A 147 -34.91 -2.03 48.01
C ASP A 147 -34.40 -1.32 46.73
N GLY A 148 -33.72 -2.05 45.84
CA GLY A 148 -33.27 -1.55 44.53
C GLY A 148 -31.94 -0.78 44.56
N GLU A 149 -31.19 -0.88 45.65
CA GLU A 149 -29.84 -0.32 45.77
C GLU A 149 -28.86 -0.98 44.79
N LYS A 150 -27.86 -0.22 44.34
CA LYS A 150 -26.83 -0.69 43.40
C LYS A 150 -25.45 -0.19 43.82
N VAL A 151 -24.45 -1.05 43.75
CA VAL A 151 -23.05 -0.71 44.05
C VAL A 151 -22.11 -1.30 43.01
N CYS A 152 -21.13 -0.51 42.58
CA CYS A 152 -20.00 -1.00 41.79
C CYS A 152 -18.90 -1.43 42.75
N VAL A 153 -18.44 -2.67 42.64
CA VAL A 153 -17.43 -3.25 43.53
C VAL A 153 -16.10 -3.32 42.80
N GLY A 154 -15.06 -2.70 43.35
CA GLY A 154 -13.70 -2.74 42.81
C GLY A 154 -13.03 -4.12 42.95
N PRO A 155 -11.86 -4.33 42.31
CA PRO A 155 -11.13 -5.61 42.34
C PRO A 155 -10.79 -6.13 43.76
N ASP A 156 -10.51 -5.21 44.68
CA ASP A 156 -10.13 -5.52 46.08
C ASP A 156 -11.28 -5.36 47.08
N GLU A 157 -12.50 -5.12 46.59
CA GLU A 157 -13.68 -4.90 47.41
C GLU A 157 -14.56 -6.16 47.45
N THR A 158 -15.28 -6.37 48.55
CA THR A 158 -16.25 -7.46 48.69
C THR A 158 -17.67 -6.90 48.64
N PRO A 159 -18.58 -7.50 47.85
CA PRO A 159 -19.97 -7.06 47.84
C PRO A 159 -20.63 -7.25 49.20
N PRO A 160 -21.61 -6.40 49.57
CA PRO A 160 -22.32 -6.60 50.82
C PRO A 160 -23.05 -7.96 50.87
N PRO A 161 -23.18 -8.59 52.05
CA PRO A 161 -23.81 -9.90 52.18
C PRO A 161 -25.26 -9.91 51.65
N GLY A 162 -25.60 -10.94 50.86
CA GLY A 162 -26.95 -11.14 50.32
C GLY A 162 -27.28 -10.33 49.07
N TRP A 163 -26.30 -9.61 48.51
CA TRP A 163 -26.46 -8.90 47.24
C TRP A 163 -26.23 -9.84 46.06
N GLU A 164 -26.86 -9.55 44.93
CA GLU A 164 -26.74 -10.34 43.70
C GLU A 164 -26.06 -9.53 42.61
N GLN A 165 -25.00 -10.09 42.02
CA GLN A 165 -24.31 -9.43 40.92
C GLN A 165 -25.21 -9.36 39.68
N ASP A 166 -25.14 -8.24 38.96
CA ASP A 166 -25.82 -8.04 37.69
C ASP A 166 -25.51 -9.18 36.71
N PRO A 167 -26.52 -9.81 36.07
CA PRO A 167 -26.29 -10.91 35.14
C PRO A 167 -25.71 -10.46 33.80
N ASP A 168 -25.71 -9.16 33.49
CA ASP A 168 -25.19 -8.63 32.24
C ASP A 168 -23.66 -8.73 32.16
N VAL A 169 -23.17 -8.82 30.93
CA VAL A 169 -21.75 -8.74 30.60
C VAL A 169 -21.42 -7.44 29.88
N LEU A 170 -20.17 -7.01 29.98
CA LEU A 170 -19.64 -5.86 29.28
C LEU A 170 -19.53 -6.13 27.77
N ASP A 171 -19.76 -5.06 26.99
CA ASP A 171 -19.49 -5.02 25.57
C ASP A 171 -18.05 -5.44 25.26
N THR A 172 -17.82 -6.20 24.19
CA THR A 172 -16.47 -6.65 23.82
C THR A 172 -15.55 -5.46 23.54
N TRP A 173 -16.09 -4.38 22.97
CA TRP A 173 -15.33 -3.15 22.74
C TRP A 173 -14.92 -2.46 24.04
N PHE A 174 -15.60 -2.72 25.16
CA PHE A 174 -15.21 -2.22 26.48
C PHE A 174 -13.87 -2.83 26.91
N SER A 175 -13.71 -4.14 26.83
CA SER A 175 -12.41 -4.75 27.18
C SER A 175 -11.33 -4.45 26.13
N SER A 176 -11.67 -4.44 24.83
CA SER A 176 -10.71 -4.13 23.76
C SER A 176 -10.17 -2.69 23.82
N ALA A 177 -10.91 -1.76 24.43
CA ALA A 177 -10.46 -0.38 24.64
C ALA A 177 -9.28 -0.27 25.61
N LEU A 178 -9.10 -1.24 26.52
CA LEU A 178 -7.99 -1.24 27.48
C LEU A 178 -6.68 -1.79 26.89
N TRP A 179 -6.73 -2.32 25.65
CA TRP A 179 -5.61 -3.03 25.03
C TRP A 179 -4.25 -2.34 25.14
N PRO A 180 -4.10 -1.01 24.90
CA PRO A 180 -2.78 -0.38 24.89
C PRO A 180 -2.02 -0.42 26.21
N PHE A 181 -2.69 -0.67 27.33
CA PHE A 181 -2.05 -0.67 28.66
C PHE A 181 -2.34 -1.95 29.46
N SER A 182 -3.49 -2.61 29.26
CA SER A 182 -3.81 -3.86 29.95
C SER A 182 -2.90 -5.01 29.53
N THR A 183 -2.42 -5.03 28.27
CA THR A 183 -1.47 -6.07 27.81
C THR A 183 -0.09 -5.95 28.45
N MET A 184 0.21 -4.80 29.04
CA MET A 184 1.46 -4.54 29.75
C MET A 184 1.31 -4.69 31.26
N GLY A 185 0.15 -5.15 31.76
CA GLY A 185 -0.06 -5.46 33.17
C GLY A 185 -0.72 -4.36 33.99
N TRP A 186 -1.25 -3.29 33.36
CA TRP A 186 -2.08 -2.31 34.06
C TRP A 186 -3.29 -3.04 34.70
N PRO A 187 -3.65 -2.73 35.96
CA PRO A 187 -3.28 -1.55 36.75
C PRO A 187 -2.02 -1.67 37.60
N ASP A 188 -1.24 -2.73 37.49
CA ASP A 188 0.00 -2.87 38.27
C ASP A 188 1.16 -2.09 37.61
N ARG A 189 2.08 -1.59 38.44
CA ARG A 189 3.33 -0.99 37.94
C ARG A 189 4.28 -2.09 37.45
N THR A 190 4.41 -2.21 36.14
CA THR A 190 5.27 -3.20 35.49
C THR A 190 6.43 -2.55 34.73
N PRO A 191 7.56 -3.27 34.54
CA PRO A 191 8.64 -2.83 33.65
C PRO A 191 8.17 -2.62 32.21
N GLU A 192 7.16 -3.35 31.75
CA GLU A 192 6.61 -3.23 30.41
C GLU A 192 5.91 -1.88 30.19
N ILE A 193 5.07 -1.42 31.13
CA ILE A 193 4.43 -0.09 31.05
C ILE A 193 5.47 1.03 31.10
N GLU A 194 6.45 0.90 31.98
CA GLU A 194 7.54 1.89 32.12
C GLU A 194 8.32 2.04 30.80
N LYS A 195 8.57 0.91 30.13
CA LYS A 195 9.41 0.88 28.92
C LYS A 195 8.67 1.17 27.62
N PHE A 196 7.41 0.73 27.49
CA PHE A 196 6.75 0.63 26.18
C PHE A 196 5.42 1.40 26.07
N TYR A 197 4.94 2.03 27.14
CA TYR A 197 3.82 2.98 27.06
C TYR A 197 4.36 4.42 27.06
N PRO A 198 3.85 5.35 26.23
CA PRO A 198 2.88 5.14 25.15
C PRO A 198 3.48 4.30 24.01
N THR A 199 2.64 3.63 23.23
CA THR A 199 3.13 2.85 22.07
C THR A 199 3.37 3.74 20.85
N SER A 200 4.32 3.40 19.98
CA SER A 200 4.67 4.30 18.87
C SER A 200 3.62 4.31 17.74
N VAL A 201 3.09 3.13 17.37
CA VAL A 201 2.20 2.98 16.20
C VAL A 201 1.12 1.93 16.46
N LEU A 202 -0.14 2.31 16.28
CA LEU A 202 -1.27 1.39 16.13
C LEU A 202 -1.55 1.15 14.65
N VAL A 203 -1.51 -0.11 14.21
CA VAL A 203 -1.81 -0.53 12.83
C VAL A 203 -3.16 -1.24 12.78
N THR A 204 -4.10 -0.75 11.95
CA THR A 204 -5.39 -1.41 11.77
C THR A 204 -6.14 -1.02 10.50
N GLY A 205 -7.21 -1.74 10.18
CA GLY A 205 -8.14 -1.37 9.11
C GLY A 205 -9.04 -0.21 9.53
N TYR A 206 -9.39 0.67 8.59
CA TYR A 206 -10.27 1.82 8.89
C TYR A 206 -11.68 1.43 9.37
N ASP A 207 -12.10 0.17 9.20
CA ASP A 207 -13.44 -0.30 9.53
C ASP A 207 -13.70 -0.35 11.03
N ILE A 208 -12.65 -0.50 11.84
CA ILE A 208 -12.72 -0.45 13.31
C ILE A 208 -12.12 0.82 13.92
N LEU A 209 -11.94 1.87 13.12
CA LEU A 209 -11.50 3.20 13.58
C LEU A 209 -12.36 3.71 14.75
N PHE A 210 -13.67 3.48 14.69
CA PHE A 210 -14.60 4.00 15.69
C PHE A 210 -14.83 3.03 16.85
N PHE A 211 -14.99 1.75 16.52
CA PHE A 211 -15.31 0.73 17.53
C PHE A 211 -14.11 0.35 18.39
N TRP A 212 -12.89 0.54 17.88
CA TRP A 212 -11.67 0.17 18.58
C TRP A 212 -10.73 1.34 18.81
N VAL A 213 -10.24 1.99 17.76
CA VAL A 213 -9.20 3.04 17.90
C VAL A 213 -9.71 4.17 18.77
N ALA A 214 -10.88 4.72 18.47
CA ALA A 214 -11.45 5.81 19.27
C ALA A 214 -11.73 5.40 20.71
N ARG A 215 -12.13 4.14 20.96
CA ARG A 215 -12.32 3.62 22.31
C ARG A 215 -11.00 3.50 23.09
N MET A 216 -9.93 3.07 22.42
CA MET A 216 -8.59 3.04 23.03
C MET A 216 -8.09 4.45 23.35
N VAL A 217 -8.31 5.43 22.48
CA VAL A 217 -7.95 6.84 22.78
C VAL A 217 -8.79 7.39 23.94
N MET A 218 -10.10 7.13 23.96
CA MET A 218 -10.95 7.54 25.09
C MET A 218 -10.45 6.98 26.42
N PHE A 219 -10.16 5.68 26.50
CA PHE A 219 -9.73 5.08 27.75
C PHE A 219 -8.28 5.44 28.10
N GLY A 220 -7.38 5.49 27.12
CA GLY A 220 -6.01 5.94 27.33
C GLY A 220 -5.93 7.38 27.83
N THR A 221 -6.76 8.28 27.29
CA THR A 221 -6.86 9.66 27.79
C THR A 221 -7.55 9.76 29.15
N PHE A 222 -8.50 8.87 29.45
CA PHE A 222 -9.15 8.79 30.76
C PHE A 222 -8.18 8.37 31.87
N VAL A 223 -7.23 7.47 31.60
CA VAL A 223 -6.21 7.04 32.57
C VAL A 223 -4.87 7.77 32.39
N ALA A 224 -4.82 8.84 31.60
CA ALA A 224 -3.57 9.47 31.18
C ALA A 224 -2.75 10.01 32.36
N ASP A 225 -3.40 10.41 33.45
CA ASP A 225 -2.80 10.97 34.67
C ASP A 225 -2.64 9.96 35.80
N ASP A 226 -3.01 8.69 35.60
CA ASP A 226 -2.83 7.61 36.58
C ASP A 226 -1.35 7.48 36.98
N ASP A 227 -1.06 7.23 38.26
CA ASP A 227 0.32 7.13 38.78
C ASP A 227 1.14 6.03 38.11
N VAL A 228 0.53 4.93 37.67
CA VAL A 228 1.22 3.87 36.93
C VAL A 228 1.55 4.33 35.53
N ILE A 229 0.65 5.11 34.92
CA ILE A 229 0.84 5.68 33.59
C ILE A 229 1.85 6.81 33.61
N THR A 230 1.85 7.68 34.61
CA THR A 230 2.78 8.82 34.74
C THR A 230 4.08 8.47 35.47
N LEU A 231 4.23 7.22 35.91
CA LEU A 231 5.36 6.73 36.71
C LEU A 231 5.55 7.54 38.01
N GLY A 232 4.44 7.82 38.70
CA GLY A 232 4.43 8.66 39.91
C GLY A 232 4.69 10.14 39.62
N GLY A 233 4.25 10.61 38.45
CA GLY A 233 4.46 11.98 37.97
C GLY A 233 5.85 12.27 37.39
N GLU A 234 6.71 11.26 37.19
CA GLU A 234 8.00 11.41 36.50
C GLU A 234 7.84 11.83 35.04
N ARG A 235 6.72 11.46 34.41
CA ARG A 235 6.28 11.98 33.10
C ARG A 235 4.88 12.60 33.20
N GLY A 236 4.56 13.49 32.26
CA GLY A 236 3.23 14.09 32.16
C GLY A 236 2.17 13.11 31.68
N PRO A 237 0.91 13.55 31.52
CA PRO A 237 -0.15 12.74 30.95
C PRO A 237 0.24 12.13 29.59
N GLN A 238 -0.22 10.91 29.32
CA GLN A 238 0.18 10.14 28.14
C GLN A 238 -1.02 9.72 27.29
N VAL A 239 -0.87 9.74 25.96
CA VAL A 239 -1.80 9.12 25.00
C VAL A 239 -1.52 7.62 24.86
N PRO A 240 -2.43 6.77 24.36
CA PRO A 240 -2.14 5.34 24.21
C PRO A 240 -1.15 5.00 23.10
N PHE A 241 -1.13 5.82 22.05
CA PHE A 241 -0.21 5.69 20.93
C PHE A 241 0.00 7.02 20.23
N GLU A 242 1.20 7.23 19.66
CA GLU A 242 1.56 8.47 18.95
C GLU A 242 1.06 8.49 17.50
N ASN A 243 1.03 7.32 16.83
CA ASN A 243 0.62 7.21 15.43
C ASN A 243 -0.49 6.17 15.25
N VAL A 244 -1.46 6.48 14.40
CA VAL A 244 -2.51 5.53 13.95
C VAL A 244 -2.35 5.30 12.45
N PHE A 245 -1.80 4.16 12.06
CA PHE A 245 -1.72 3.77 10.65
C PHE A 245 -2.96 2.95 10.25
N LEU A 246 -3.76 3.54 9.36
CA LEU A 246 -5.00 2.99 8.84
C LEU A 246 -4.82 2.49 7.41
N HIS A 247 -4.78 1.17 7.27
CA HIS A 247 -4.81 0.53 5.95
C HIS A 247 -6.26 0.29 5.49
N GLY A 248 -6.44 0.13 4.18
CA GLY A 248 -7.74 -0.29 3.63
C GLY A 248 -8.00 -1.79 3.82
N LEU A 249 -9.16 -2.21 3.33
CA LEU A 249 -9.57 -3.61 3.38
C LEU A 249 -9.12 -4.35 2.13
N ILE A 250 -8.79 -5.63 2.31
CA ILE A 250 -8.50 -6.52 1.19
C ILE A 250 -9.82 -6.96 0.54
N ARG A 251 -9.88 -6.84 -0.78
CA ARG A 251 -11.00 -7.19 -1.63
C ARG A 251 -10.59 -8.26 -2.62
N ASP A 252 -11.57 -8.98 -3.15
CA ASP A 252 -11.34 -9.90 -4.26
C ASP A 252 -10.92 -9.14 -5.53
N GLU A 253 -10.51 -9.88 -6.57
CA GLU A 253 -10.06 -9.34 -7.85
C GLU A 253 -11.10 -8.46 -8.58
N HIS A 254 -12.36 -8.50 -8.15
CA HIS A 254 -13.46 -7.70 -8.68
C HIS A 254 -13.86 -6.54 -7.74
N GLY A 255 -13.07 -6.27 -6.69
CA GLY A 255 -13.32 -5.19 -5.74
C GLY A 255 -14.46 -5.47 -4.76
N ARG A 256 -14.90 -6.73 -4.60
CA ARG A 256 -15.94 -7.09 -3.63
C ARG A 256 -15.30 -7.42 -2.29
N LYS A 257 -15.96 -7.00 -1.20
CA LYS A 257 -15.57 -7.39 0.16
C LYS A 257 -15.49 -8.92 0.25
N MET A 258 -14.37 -9.44 0.72
CA MET A 258 -14.19 -10.86 0.98
C MET A 258 -15.04 -11.30 2.16
N SER A 259 -15.74 -12.42 2.03
CA SER A 259 -16.51 -12.99 3.12
C SER A 259 -16.73 -14.49 2.90
N LYS A 260 -16.82 -15.24 4.01
CA LYS A 260 -17.11 -16.69 3.96
C LYS A 260 -18.44 -16.98 3.24
N SER A 261 -19.47 -16.16 3.45
CA SER A 261 -20.79 -16.34 2.83
C SER A 261 -20.81 -16.14 1.32
N ARG A 262 -19.87 -15.36 0.77
CA ARG A 262 -19.72 -15.14 -0.68
C ARG A 262 -18.77 -16.13 -1.35
N GLY A 263 -18.08 -16.98 -0.58
CA GLY A 263 -17.10 -17.94 -1.11
C GLY A 263 -15.92 -17.32 -1.85
N ASN A 264 -15.70 -16.01 -1.69
CA ASN A 264 -14.63 -15.24 -2.34
C ASN A 264 -13.49 -14.89 -1.38
N GLY A 265 -13.44 -15.56 -0.22
CA GLY A 265 -12.34 -15.41 0.73
C GLY A 265 -11.13 -16.17 0.23
N ILE A 266 -9.97 -15.51 0.28
CA ILE A 266 -8.67 -16.14 0.06
C ILE A 266 -8.12 -16.54 1.42
N ASP A 267 -7.82 -17.82 1.61
CA ASP A 267 -7.05 -18.25 2.78
C ASP A 267 -5.58 -17.86 2.56
N PRO A 268 -4.97 -17.05 3.46
CA PRO A 268 -3.57 -16.67 3.31
C PRO A 268 -2.63 -17.88 3.30
N LEU A 269 -2.97 -18.98 3.97
CA LEU A 269 -2.12 -20.18 4.02
C LEU A 269 -2.10 -20.92 2.68
N ASP A 270 -3.22 -20.96 1.96
CA ASP A 270 -3.27 -21.52 0.60
C ASP A 270 -2.32 -20.75 -0.33
N TRP A 271 -2.28 -19.42 -0.21
CA TRP A 271 -1.37 -18.59 -0.99
C TRP A 271 0.10 -18.74 -0.58
N VAL A 272 0.37 -18.93 0.72
CA VAL A 272 1.72 -19.27 1.19
C VAL A 272 2.20 -20.58 0.58
N GLU A 273 1.35 -21.60 0.50
CA GLU A 273 1.69 -22.89 -0.10
C GLU A 273 1.90 -22.78 -1.62
N LEU A 274 1.05 -22.03 -2.32
CA LEU A 274 1.11 -21.89 -3.78
C LEU A 274 2.22 -20.96 -4.27
N PHE A 275 2.47 -19.85 -3.57
CA PHE A 275 3.35 -18.77 -4.04
C PHE A 275 4.53 -18.49 -3.13
N GLY A 276 4.46 -18.86 -1.85
CA GLY A 276 5.45 -18.56 -0.82
C GLY A 276 5.06 -17.36 0.05
N ALA A 277 5.51 -17.37 1.30
CA ALA A 277 5.20 -16.33 2.28
C ALA A 277 5.70 -14.94 1.87
N ASP A 278 6.90 -14.84 1.30
CA ASP A 278 7.43 -13.55 0.80
C ASP A 278 6.62 -13.01 -0.38
N ALA A 279 6.11 -13.90 -1.24
CA ALA A 279 5.27 -13.47 -2.36
C ALA A 279 3.96 -12.88 -1.85
N LEU A 280 3.32 -13.50 -0.85
CA LEU A 280 2.12 -12.95 -0.21
C LEU A 280 2.42 -11.61 0.47
N ARG A 281 3.44 -11.55 1.34
CA ARG A 281 3.82 -10.33 2.07
C ARG A 281 4.15 -9.17 1.13
N PHE A 282 4.96 -9.42 0.10
CA PHE A 282 5.33 -8.39 -0.87
C PHE A 282 4.13 -7.93 -1.70
N THR A 283 3.21 -8.84 -2.06
CA THR A 283 1.96 -8.48 -2.76
C THR A 283 1.11 -7.53 -1.92
N LEU A 284 0.93 -7.85 -0.64
CA LEU A 284 0.14 -7.02 0.26
C LEU A 284 0.81 -5.67 0.53
N ALA A 285 2.11 -5.66 0.85
CA ALA A 285 2.85 -4.44 1.14
C ALA A 285 2.94 -3.50 -0.08
N ARG A 286 3.22 -4.05 -1.27
CA ARG A 286 3.26 -3.31 -2.54
C ARG A 286 1.89 -2.75 -2.93
N GLY A 287 0.81 -3.46 -2.61
CA GLY A 287 -0.56 -3.02 -2.86
C GLY A 287 -1.17 -2.10 -1.78
N ALA A 288 -0.56 -2.01 -0.59
CA ALA A 288 -1.10 -1.28 0.56
C ALA A 288 -0.91 0.24 0.42
N SER A 289 -1.59 0.86 -0.54
CA SER A 289 -1.66 2.32 -0.62
C SER A 289 -2.42 2.88 0.60
N PRO A 290 -1.88 3.89 1.32
CA PRO A 290 -2.50 4.43 2.53
C PRO A 290 -3.98 4.82 2.33
N GLY A 291 -4.86 4.35 3.22
CA GLY A 291 -6.31 4.65 3.20
C GLY A 291 -7.11 4.04 2.03
N GLY A 292 -6.48 3.36 1.08
CA GLY A 292 -7.12 2.71 -0.06
C GLY A 292 -7.36 1.22 0.15
N ASP A 293 -8.49 0.71 -0.33
CA ASP A 293 -8.73 -0.74 -0.37
C ASP A 293 -7.89 -1.40 -1.46
N LEU A 294 -7.41 -2.61 -1.19
CA LEU A 294 -6.57 -3.37 -2.09
C LEU A 294 -7.36 -4.52 -2.71
N SER A 295 -7.53 -4.51 -4.03
CA SER A 295 -8.07 -5.66 -4.77
C SER A 295 -6.93 -6.58 -5.19
N ILE A 296 -6.96 -7.84 -4.77
CA ILE A 296 -5.93 -8.82 -5.10
C ILE A 296 -6.49 -10.05 -5.81
N GLY A 297 -5.64 -10.67 -6.60
CA GLY A 297 -5.89 -11.94 -7.30
C GLY A 297 -4.57 -12.68 -7.51
N GLU A 298 -4.65 -13.93 -7.96
CA GLU A 298 -3.49 -14.83 -8.08
C GLU A 298 -2.36 -14.25 -8.95
N ASP A 299 -2.67 -13.47 -9.98
CA ASP A 299 -1.66 -12.87 -10.86
C ASP A 299 -0.72 -11.92 -10.12
N HIS A 300 -1.22 -11.21 -9.10
CA HIS A 300 -0.40 -10.35 -8.25
C HIS A 300 0.59 -11.18 -7.43
N ALA A 301 0.11 -12.26 -6.79
CA ALA A 301 0.96 -13.18 -6.03
C ALA A 301 1.99 -13.88 -6.92
N ARG A 302 1.59 -14.27 -8.13
CA ARG A 302 2.48 -14.87 -9.14
C ARG A 302 3.59 -13.90 -9.55
N ALA A 303 3.27 -12.62 -9.76
CA ALA A 303 4.27 -11.60 -10.06
C ALA A 303 5.28 -11.43 -8.92
N SER A 304 4.82 -11.37 -7.66
CA SER A 304 5.71 -11.30 -6.49
C SER A 304 6.57 -12.55 -6.30
N ARG A 305 6.04 -13.75 -6.59
CA ARG A 305 6.84 -14.99 -6.61
C ARG A 305 7.94 -14.93 -7.69
N ASN A 306 7.61 -14.44 -8.87
CA ASN A 306 8.58 -14.30 -9.95
C ASN A 306 9.68 -13.30 -9.57
N PHE A 307 9.33 -12.24 -8.82
CA PHE A 307 10.30 -11.31 -8.26
C PHE A 307 11.26 -11.96 -7.27
N ALA A 308 10.76 -12.74 -6.32
CA ALA A 308 11.61 -13.53 -5.42
C ALA A 308 12.58 -14.43 -6.20
N THR A 309 12.09 -15.06 -7.28
CA THR A 309 12.90 -15.90 -8.18
C THR A 309 13.97 -15.09 -8.91
N LYS A 310 13.66 -13.86 -9.34
CA LYS A 310 14.60 -12.96 -10.00
C LYS A 310 15.74 -12.57 -9.04
N LEU A 311 15.42 -12.20 -7.79
CA LEU A 311 16.39 -11.90 -6.74
C LEU A 311 17.31 -13.10 -6.49
N PHE A 312 16.74 -14.30 -6.34
CA PHE A 312 17.51 -15.54 -6.17
C PHE A 312 18.51 -15.75 -7.31
N ASN A 313 18.08 -15.58 -8.56
CA ASN A 313 18.94 -15.76 -9.72
C ASN A 313 20.06 -14.71 -9.79
N ALA A 314 19.76 -13.46 -9.45
CA ALA A 314 20.75 -12.38 -9.43
C ALA A 314 21.83 -12.61 -8.36
N THR A 315 21.42 -12.94 -7.12
CA THR A 315 22.36 -13.26 -6.04
C THR A 315 23.16 -14.52 -6.36
N ARG A 316 22.52 -15.57 -6.89
CA ARG A 316 23.22 -16.79 -7.31
C ARG A 316 24.27 -16.51 -8.38
N PHE A 317 23.96 -15.65 -9.36
CA PHE A 317 24.94 -15.23 -10.36
C PHE A 317 26.13 -14.51 -9.71
N ALA A 318 25.88 -13.56 -8.80
CA ALA A 318 26.95 -12.85 -8.10
C ALA A 318 27.85 -13.81 -7.31
N LEU A 319 27.27 -14.72 -6.54
CA LEU A 319 27.99 -15.73 -5.75
C LEU A 319 28.86 -16.66 -6.62
N LEU A 320 28.31 -17.15 -7.75
CA LEU A 320 29.05 -18.03 -8.66
C LEU A 320 30.26 -17.34 -9.32
N ASN A 321 30.26 -16.00 -9.37
CA ASN A 321 31.38 -15.21 -9.86
C ASN A 321 32.30 -14.71 -8.73
N GLY A 322 32.08 -15.13 -7.48
CA GLY A 322 32.93 -14.78 -6.34
C GLY A 322 32.61 -13.42 -5.70
N ALA A 323 31.38 -12.90 -5.86
CA ALA A 323 30.94 -11.74 -5.12
C ALA A 323 30.87 -12.03 -3.63
N ALA A 324 31.53 -11.18 -2.84
CA ALA A 324 31.49 -11.15 -1.39
C ALA A 324 31.76 -9.70 -0.94
N PRO A 325 31.28 -9.28 0.24
CA PRO A 325 31.56 -7.95 0.77
C PRO A 325 33.07 -7.67 0.79
N ALA A 326 33.45 -6.58 0.14
CA ALA A 326 34.83 -6.12 0.04
C ALA A 326 34.84 -4.60 -0.12
N PRO A 327 35.95 -3.90 0.24
CA PRO A 327 36.06 -2.47 0.01
C PRO A 327 35.87 -2.13 -1.47
N LEU A 328 35.04 -1.12 -1.74
CA LEU A 328 34.89 -0.57 -3.07
C LEU A 328 36.17 0.23 -3.42
N PRO A 329 36.65 0.17 -4.67
CA PRO A 329 37.75 1.00 -5.11
C PRO A 329 37.31 2.47 -5.20
N ASP A 330 38.28 3.38 -5.34
CA ASP A 330 38.00 4.80 -5.56
C ASP A 330 37.11 5.01 -6.80
N ALA A 331 36.30 6.07 -6.78
CA ALA A 331 35.33 6.36 -7.83
C ALA A 331 35.96 6.39 -9.23
N GLU A 332 37.20 6.85 -9.38
CA GLU A 332 37.91 6.92 -10.66
C GLU A 332 38.19 5.52 -11.27
N ALA A 333 38.37 4.50 -10.43
CA ALA A 333 38.64 3.13 -10.86
C ALA A 333 37.37 2.34 -11.19
N LEU A 334 36.21 2.79 -10.69
CA LEU A 334 34.90 2.23 -11.03
C LEU A 334 34.55 2.51 -12.49
N THR A 335 33.86 1.58 -13.14
CA THR A 335 33.28 1.83 -14.46
C THR A 335 32.08 2.77 -14.37
N ASP A 336 31.64 3.29 -15.52
CA ASP A 336 30.42 4.12 -15.55
C ASP A 336 29.17 3.34 -15.10
N ALA A 337 29.10 2.04 -15.37
CA ALA A 337 28.02 1.17 -14.90
C ALA A 337 28.02 1.02 -13.37
N ASP A 338 29.21 0.88 -12.77
CA ASP A 338 29.35 0.72 -11.32
C ASP A 338 28.99 2.03 -10.59
N ARG A 339 29.48 3.18 -11.08
CA ARG A 339 29.13 4.49 -10.51
C ARG A 339 27.63 4.77 -10.64
N TRP A 340 27.04 4.41 -11.78
CA TRP A 340 25.61 4.56 -12.01
C TRP A 340 24.79 3.74 -11.01
N ILE A 341 25.06 2.43 -10.88
CA ILE A 341 24.22 1.58 -10.02
C ILE A 341 24.38 1.92 -8.53
N LEU A 342 25.58 2.28 -8.09
CA LEU A 342 25.83 2.68 -6.70
C LEU A 342 25.16 4.03 -6.38
N GLY A 343 25.21 4.99 -7.31
CA GLY A 343 24.49 6.26 -7.16
C GLY A 343 22.97 6.07 -7.14
N ARG A 344 22.44 5.20 -8.02
CA ARG A 344 21.01 4.85 -8.04
C ARG A 344 20.56 4.12 -6.78
N LEU A 345 21.39 3.23 -6.24
CA LEU A 345 21.13 2.56 -4.97
C LEU A 345 20.96 3.56 -3.83
N GLU A 346 21.79 4.60 -3.75
CA GLU A 346 21.66 5.64 -2.71
C GLU A 346 20.39 6.47 -2.85
N GLU A 347 20.01 6.84 -4.07
CA GLU A 347 18.74 7.53 -4.32
C GLU A 347 17.55 6.64 -3.89
N VAL A 348 17.57 5.36 -4.24
CA VAL A 348 16.52 4.39 -3.85
C VAL A 348 16.50 4.14 -2.35
N ARG A 349 17.65 4.02 -1.69
CA ARG A 349 17.76 3.90 -0.23
C ARG A 349 17.07 5.09 0.46
N ALA A 350 17.39 6.32 0.03
CA ALA A 350 16.77 7.53 0.57
C ALA A 350 15.25 7.62 0.29
N GLU A 351 14.81 7.18 -0.89
CA GLU A 351 13.37 7.09 -1.22
C GLU A 351 12.64 6.09 -0.31
N VAL A 352 13.26 4.94 -0.04
CA VAL A 352 12.70 3.88 0.81
C VAL A 352 12.64 4.33 2.26
N ASP A 353 13.69 4.97 2.78
CA ASP A 353 13.69 5.55 4.13
C ASP A 353 12.53 6.54 4.28
N SER A 354 12.44 7.51 3.36
CA SER A 354 11.36 8.51 3.38
C SER A 354 9.97 7.88 3.27
N ALA A 355 9.82 6.81 2.48
CA ALA A 355 8.54 6.14 2.32
C ALA A 355 8.18 5.32 3.58
N PHE A 356 9.13 4.66 4.23
CA PHE A 356 8.87 3.95 5.49
C PHE A 356 8.57 4.90 6.65
N ASP A 357 9.29 6.01 6.77
CA ASP A 357 9.00 7.06 7.76
C ASP A 357 7.59 7.66 7.57
N GLY A 358 7.12 7.72 6.33
CA GLY A 358 5.78 8.19 5.96
C GLY A 358 4.68 7.11 5.98
N TYR A 359 4.98 5.88 6.39
CA TYR A 359 4.08 4.71 6.28
C TYR A 359 3.57 4.42 4.85
N GLU A 360 4.32 4.85 3.82
CA GLU A 360 4.05 4.64 2.40
C GLU A 360 4.69 3.32 1.89
N PHE A 361 4.37 2.20 2.53
CA PHE A 361 4.97 0.88 2.23
C PHE A 361 4.84 0.46 0.76
N SER A 362 3.72 0.79 0.12
CA SER A 362 3.48 0.56 -1.30
C SER A 362 4.53 1.26 -2.18
N ARG A 363 4.79 2.55 -1.91
CA ARG A 363 5.79 3.35 -2.63
C ARG A 363 7.21 2.78 -2.43
N ALA A 364 7.57 2.42 -1.21
CA ALA A 364 8.86 1.79 -0.92
C ALA A 364 9.04 0.47 -1.71
N CYS A 365 8.01 -0.39 -1.71
CA CYS A 365 8.05 -1.66 -2.45
C CYS A 365 8.13 -1.47 -3.96
N GLU A 366 7.45 -0.46 -4.52
CA GLU A 366 7.54 -0.11 -5.95
C GLU A 366 8.95 0.37 -6.32
N SER A 367 9.54 1.30 -5.55
CA SER A 367 10.92 1.76 -5.78
C SER A 367 11.92 0.60 -5.71
N LEU A 368 11.78 -0.30 -4.72
CA LEU A 368 12.64 -1.48 -4.60
C LEU A 368 12.44 -2.48 -5.75
N TYR A 369 11.20 -2.70 -6.19
CA TYR A 369 10.90 -3.58 -7.31
C TYR A 369 11.54 -3.06 -8.60
N HIS A 370 11.34 -1.79 -8.93
CA HIS A 370 11.88 -1.18 -10.13
C HIS A 370 13.40 -1.13 -10.12
N PHE A 371 14.01 -0.75 -9.00
CA PHE A 371 15.47 -0.77 -8.88
C PHE A 371 16.03 -2.19 -9.05
N ALA A 372 15.48 -3.17 -8.32
CA ALA A 372 15.97 -4.54 -8.37
C ALA A 372 15.78 -5.18 -9.75
N TRP A 373 14.62 -5.00 -10.36
CA TRP A 373 14.27 -5.65 -11.61
C TRP A 373 14.80 -4.88 -12.82
N ASP A 374 14.35 -3.64 -12.99
CA ASP A 374 14.53 -2.87 -14.21
C ASP A 374 15.93 -2.29 -14.32
N GLU A 375 16.53 -1.86 -13.20
CA GLU A 375 17.87 -1.25 -13.20
C GLU A 375 18.96 -2.27 -12.92
N PHE A 376 18.89 -2.96 -11.79
CA PHE A 376 19.92 -3.89 -11.34
C PHE A 376 19.95 -5.15 -12.20
N CYS A 377 18.84 -5.88 -12.32
CA CYS A 377 18.85 -7.15 -13.03
C CYS A 377 18.86 -7.01 -14.56
N ASP A 378 18.03 -6.14 -15.12
CA ASP A 378 17.87 -6.06 -16.58
C ASP A 378 19.02 -5.31 -17.28
N TRP A 379 19.72 -4.44 -16.54
CA TRP A 379 20.87 -3.69 -17.06
C TRP A 379 22.17 -3.98 -16.33
N TYR A 380 22.31 -3.60 -15.05
CA TYR A 380 23.61 -3.66 -14.39
C TYR A 380 24.19 -5.08 -14.33
N LEU A 381 23.38 -6.10 -14.05
CA LEU A 381 23.80 -7.50 -14.02
C LEU A 381 24.28 -7.99 -15.40
N GLU A 382 23.66 -7.51 -16.48
CA GLU A 382 24.09 -7.84 -17.86
C GLU A 382 25.38 -7.10 -18.25
N LEU A 383 25.57 -5.86 -17.79
CA LEU A 383 26.82 -5.11 -17.95
C LEU A 383 27.96 -5.75 -17.15
N ALA A 384 27.67 -6.17 -15.91
CA ALA A 384 28.62 -6.85 -15.04
C ALA A 384 29.15 -8.15 -15.65
N LYS A 385 28.33 -8.89 -16.41
CA LYS A 385 28.79 -10.08 -17.16
C LYS A 385 29.87 -9.73 -18.17
N VAL A 386 29.75 -8.59 -18.85
CA VAL A 386 30.73 -8.11 -19.82
C VAL A 386 31.99 -7.65 -19.09
N GLN A 387 31.84 -6.82 -18.05
CA GLN A 387 32.96 -6.35 -17.22
C GLN A 387 33.78 -7.51 -16.64
N LEU A 388 33.13 -8.55 -16.11
CA LEU A 388 33.78 -9.73 -15.58
C LEU A 388 34.51 -10.54 -16.68
N ALA A 389 33.90 -10.67 -17.86
CA ALA A 389 34.53 -11.32 -19.01
C ALA A 389 35.77 -10.55 -19.52
N GLU A 390 35.78 -9.23 -19.37
CA GLU A 390 36.92 -8.35 -19.68
C GLU A 390 37.96 -8.26 -18.56
N GLY A 391 37.75 -8.97 -17.43
CA GLY A 391 38.70 -9.05 -16.33
C GLY A 391 38.62 -7.91 -15.31
N VAL A 392 37.52 -7.15 -15.29
CA VAL A 392 37.28 -6.08 -14.30
C VAL A 392 36.87 -6.72 -12.95
N SER A 393 37.88 -7.08 -12.15
CA SER A 393 37.69 -7.88 -10.93
C SER A 393 36.91 -7.20 -9.82
N HIS A 394 36.96 -5.86 -9.70
CA HIS A 394 36.24 -5.14 -8.64
C HIS A 394 34.71 -5.15 -8.80
N THR A 395 34.20 -5.53 -9.99
CA THR A 395 32.76 -5.68 -10.26
C THR A 395 32.08 -6.63 -9.26
N THR A 396 32.80 -7.65 -8.77
CA THR A 396 32.27 -8.60 -7.78
C THR A 396 32.01 -7.93 -6.42
N ALA A 397 32.84 -6.96 -6.02
CA ALA A 397 32.64 -6.16 -4.81
C ALA A 397 31.45 -5.21 -4.96
N VAL A 398 31.27 -4.60 -6.14
CA VAL A 398 30.11 -3.75 -6.44
C VAL A 398 28.81 -4.56 -6.43
N LEU A 399 28.78 -5.74 -7.07
CA LEU A 399 27.64 -6.65 -7.01
C LEU A 399 27.28 -7.02 -5.56
N ALA A 400 28.29 -7.30 -4.72
CA ALA A 400 28.06 -7.62 -3.32
C ALA A 400 27.53 -6.42 -2.52
N ALA A 401 28.05 -5.21 -2.73
CA ALA A 401 27.59 -3.99 -2.06
C ALA A 401 26.13 -3.65 -2.41
N VAL A 402 25.77 -3.75 -3.69
CA VAL A 402 24.38 -3.51 -4.14
C VAL A 402 23.43 -4.55 -3.56
N LEU A 403 23.80 -5.84 -3.62
CA LEU A 403 22.96 -6.90 -3.07
C LEU A 403 22.86 -6.85 -1.54
N ASP A 404 23.93 -6.52 -0.82
CA ASP A 404 23.90 -6.35 0.65
C ASP A 404 22.82 -5.32 1.05
N THR A 405 22.89 -4.14 0.45
CA THR A 405 21.94 -3.05 0.71
C THR A 405 20.53 -3.40 0.25
N LEU A 406 20.37 -3.88 -0.99
CA LEU A 406 19.06 -4.21 -1.56
C LEU A 406 18.33 -5.29 -0.73
N LEU A 407 19.04 -6.34 -0.30
CA LEU A 407 18.44 -7.41 0.49
C LEU A 407 18.04 -6.94 1.89
N LYS A 408 18.82 -6.04 2.52
CA LYS A 408 18.44 -5.40 3.79
C LYS A 408 17.18 -4.54 3.62
N LEU A 409 17.11 -3.71 2.59
CA LEU A 409 15.93 -2.84 2.33
C LEU A 409 14.66 -3.66 2.03
N LEU A 410 14.78 -4.81 1.35
CA LEU A 410 13.65 -5.71 1.07
C LEU A 410 13.25 -6.58 2.27
N HIS A 411 14.12 -6.75 3.27
CA HIS A 411 13.91 -7.69 4.36
C HIS A 411 12.60 -7.49 5.16
N PRO A 412 12.16 -6.25 5.49
CA PRO A 412 10.90 -6.04 6.20
C PRO A 412 9.67 -6.67 5.50
N VAL A 413 9.70 -6.74 4.17
CA VAL A 413 8.59 -7.21 3.34
C VAL A 413 8.80 -8.60 2.73
N MET A 414 10.04 -9.06 2.58
CA MET A 414 10.41 -10.38 2.04
C MET A 414 11.43 -11.12 2.92
N PRO A 415 11.10 -11.40 4.20
CA PRO A 415 12.10 -11.83 5.19
C PRO A 415 12.78 -13.18 4.89
N PHE A 416 12.11 -14.15 4.25
CA PHE A 416 12.67 -15.51 4.15
C PHE A 416 13.74 -15.66 3.05
N VAL A 417 13.43 -15.15 1.86
CA VAL A 417 14.34 -15.18 0.72
C VAL A 417 15.51 -14.24 0.94
N THR A 418 15.26 -13.03 1.47
CA THR A 418 16.34 -12.07 1.74
C THR A 418 17.30 -12.58 2.80
N GLU A 419 16.81 -13.20 3.89
CA GLU A 419 17.64 -13.86 4.90
C GLU A 419 18.58 -14.90 4.27
N THR A 420 18.02 -15.80 3.46
CA THR A 420 18.79 -16.88 2.83
C THR A 420 19.86 -16.34 1.88
N LEU A 421 19.48 -15.38 1.02
CA LEU A 421 20.37 -14.79 0.03
C LEU A 421 21.46 -13.96 0.67
N TRP A 422 21.12 -13.16 1.67
CA TRP A 422 22.04 -12.27 2.34
C TRP A 422 23.09 -13.04 3.14
N LYS A 423 22.68 -14.07 3.89
CA LYS A 423 23.62 -14.95 4.61
C LYS A 423 24.59 -15.65 3.65
N GLY A 424 24.09 -16.09 2.50
CA GLY A 424 24.93 -16.69 1.46
C GLY A 424 25.96 -15.71 0.88
N LEU A 425 25.58 -14.43 0.74
CA LEU A 425 26.43 -13.36 0.20
C LEU A 425 27.46 -12.85 1.21
N THR A 426 27.04 -12.55 2.43
CA THR A 426 27.85 -11.81 3.42
C THR A 426 28.52 -12.73 4.43
N GLY A 427 28.00 -13.94 4.63
CA GLY A 427 28.38 -14.80 5.75
C GLY A 427 27.92 -14.30 7.12
N GLY A 428 27.08 -13.24 7.16
CA GLY A 428 26.52 -12.71 8.41
C GLY A 428 25.56 -13.69 9.09
N GLU A 429 25.27 -13.43 10.36
CA GLU A 429 24.43 -14.32 11.17
C GLU A 429 22.95 -14.31 10.72
N SER A 430 22.37 -13.12 10.60
CA SER A 430 20.98 -12.89 10.18
C SER A 430 20.78 -11.43 9.77
N VAL A 431 19.94 -11.18 8.77
CA VAL A 431 19.55 -9.83 8.35
C VAL A 431 18.73 -9.13 9.44
N VAL A 432 17.97 -9.89 10.23
CA VAL A 432 17.08 -9.38 11.30
C VAL A 432 17.83 -8.53 12.32
N ILE A 433 19.10 -8.84 12.57
CA ILE A 433 19.96 -8.12 13.52
C ILE A 433 21.06 -7.30 12.83
N ALA A 434 21.03 -7.21 11.50
CA ALA A 434 21.98 -6.40 10.76
C ALA A 434 21.60 -4.92 10.84
N ASP A 435 22.61 -4.05 10.82
CA ASP A 435 22.36 -2.61 10.78
C ASP A 435 21.59 -2.22 9.50
N TRP A 436 20.63 -1.30 9.66
CA TRP A 436 19.95 -0.68 8.53
C TRP A 436 20.97 0.03 7.62
N PRO A 437 20.80 0.05 6.29
CA PRO A 437 21.76 0.71 5.41
C PRO A 437 21.86 2.21 5.66
N GLU A 438 23.01 2.63 6.17
CA GLU A 438 23.39 4.04 6.31
C GLU A 438 23.75 4.67 4.95
N PRO A 439 23.64 6.00 4.81
CA PRO A 439 24.09 6.69 3.60
C PRO A 439 25.56 6.40 3.30
N SER A 440 25.87 5.86 2.12
CA SER A 440 27.27 5.54 1.76
C SER A 440 28.13 6.77 1.48
N GLY A 441 27.52 7.95 1.35
CA GLY A 441 28.18 9.18 0.92
C GLY A 441 28.45 9.24 -0.59
N MET A 442 28.08 8.20 -1.34
CA MET A 442 28.09 8.24 -2.80
C MET A 442 26.92 9.09 -3.31
N ALA A 443 27.14 9.81 -4.41
CA ALA A 443 26.11 10.55 -5.11
C ALA A 443 26.00 10.02 -6.54
N LEU A 444 24.84 10.20 -7.17
CA LEU A 444 24.67 9.88 -8.58
C LEU A 444 25.64 10.69 -9.44
N ASP A 445 26.60 10.01 -10.06
CA ASP A 445 27.42 10.61 -11.12
C ASP A 445 26.54 10.80 -12.35
N HIS A 446 26.02 12.02 -12.53
CA HIS A 446 25.14 12.35 -13.65
C HIS A 446 25.80 12.12 -15.01
N ALA A 447 27.13 12.24 -15.13
CA ALA A 447 27.81 12.01 -16.40
C ALA A 447 27.89 10.51 -16.71
N ALA A 448 28.23 9.68 -15.72
CA ALA A 448 28.18 8.22 -15.87
C ALA A 448 26.75 7.74 -16.12
N ALA A 449 25.77 8.24 -15.36
CA ALA A 449 24.35 7.90 -15.52
C ALA A 449 23.83 8.26 -16.93
N GLN A 450 24.22 9.42 -17.47
CA GLN A 450 23.84 9.82 -18.83
C GLN A 450 24.47 8.89 -19.89
N ARG A 451 25.74 8.49 -19.72
CA ARG A 451 26.39 7.52 -20.63
C ARG A 451 25.74 6.15 -20.56
N VAL A 452 25.35 5.69 -19.38
CA VAL A 452 24.59 4.43 -19.23
C VAL A 452 23.21 4.56 -19.87
N ALA A 453 22.50 5.67 -19.71
CA ALA A 453 21.21 5.90 -20.38
C ALA A 453 21.34 5.91 -21.91
N ASP A 454 22.40 6.52 -22.44
CA ASP A 454 22.70 6.51 -23.88
C ASP A 454 23.04 5.11 -24.40
N LEU A 455 23.82 4.34 -23.63
CA LEU A 455 24.09 2.92 -23.89
C LEU A 455 22.79 2.10 -23.92
N GLN A 456 21.92 2.26 -22.92
CA GLN A 456 20.65 1.56 -22.82
C GLN A 456 19.76 1.87 -24.02
N LYS A 457 19.68 3.15 -24.40
CA LYS A 457 18.95 3.60 -25.58
C LYS A 457 19.51 2.97 -26.85
N LEU A 458 20.83 3.02 -27.05
CA LEU A 458 21.50 2.44 -28.20
C LEU A 458 21.22 0.93 -28.33
N VAL A 459 21.39 0.18 -27.25
CA VAL A 459 21.11 -1.27 -27.22
C VAL A 459 19.64 -1.55 -27.51
N THR A 460 18.73 -0.78 -26.92
CA THR A 460 17.28 -0.95 -27.10
C THR A 460 16.88 -0.71 -28.55
N GLU A 461 17.35 0.36 -29.18
CA GLU A 461 17.06 0.67 -30.57
C GLU A 461 17.66 -0.38 -31.52
N ILE A 462 18.86 -0.89 -31.25
CA ILE A 462 19.43 -1.98 -32.05
C ILE A 462 18.60 -3.27 -31.89
N ARG A 463 18.18 -3.63 -30.67
CA ARG A 463 17.34 -4.82 -30.43
C ARG A 463 15.97 -4.68 -31.09
N ARG A 464 15.35 -3.50 -31.00
CA ARG A 464 14.09 -3.17 -31.66
C ARG A 464 14.24 -3.30 -33.18
N PHE A 465 15.27 -2.68 -33.76
CA PHE A 465 15.60 -2.81 -35.18
C PHE A 465 15.72 -4.28 -35.58
N ARG A 466 16.46 -5.09 -34.81
CA ARG A 466 16.64 -6.53 -35.09
C ARG A 466 15.31 -7.28 -35.07
N SER A 467 14.46 -7.01 -34.08
CA SER A 467 13.12 -7.60 -33.99
C SER A 467 12.23 -7.20 -35.17
N ASP A 468 12.27 -5.93 -35.57
CA ASP A 468 11.48 -5.41 -36.70
C ASP A 468 11.93 -6.03 -38.04
N GLN A 469 13.21 -6.39 -38.16
CA GLN A 469 13.77 -7.16 -39.29
C GLN A 469 13.44 -8.66 -39.23
N GLY A 470 12.66 -9.13 -38.24
CA GLY A 470 12.28 -10.53 -38.10
C GLY A 470 13.44 -11.47 -37.75
N LEU A 471 14.55 -10.93 -37.23
CA LEU A 471 15.66 -11.75 -36.77
C LEU A 471 15.25 -12.59 -35.57
N ALA A 472 15.75 -13.83 -35.51
CA ALA A 472 15.48 -14.70 -34.38
C ALA A 472 16.09 -14.13 -33.10
N ASP A 473 15.45 -14.43 -31.96
CA ASP A 473 15.95 -13.98 -30.67
C ASP A 473 17.41 -14.44 -30.46
N ARG A 474 18.25 -13.52 -29.98
CA ARG A 474 19.70 -13.71 -29.77
C ARG A 474 20.53 -14.12 -30.99
N GLN A 475 19.98 -14.09 -32.21
CA GLN A 475 20.75 -14.30 -33.44
C GLN A 475 21.87 -13.26 -33.57
N LYS A 476 23.12 -13.72 -33.65
CA LYS A 476 24.27 -12.82 -33.78
C LYS A 476 24.34 -12.19 -35.17
N VAL A 477 24.63 -10.89 -35.24
CA VAL A 477 24.66 -10.12 -36.49
C VAL A 477 25.97 -9.34 -36.62
N PRO A 478 26.71 -9.45 -37.75
CA PRO A 478 27.85 -8.58 -38.00
C PRO A 478 27.42 -7.12 -38.06
N ALA A 479 28.13 -6.25 -37.33
CA ALA A 479 27.79 -4.83 -37.26
C ALA A 479 29.03 -3.94 -37.24
N ARG A 480 28.93 -2.76 -37.87
CA ARG A 480 29.90 -1.68 -37.75
C ARG A 480 29.24 -0.47 -37.13
N LEU A 481 29.80 0.00 -36.01
CA LEU A 481 29.33 1.19 -35.32
C LEU A 481 30.29 2.35 -35.62
N THR A 482 29.75 3.50 -36.00
CA THR A 482 30.50 4.74 -36.24
C THR A 482 29.87 5.89 -35.47
N GLY A 483 30.67 6.89 -35.07
CA GLY A 483 30.20 7.99 -34.21
C GLY A 483 30.18 7.67 -32.71
N VAL A 484 30.74 6.53 -32.29
CA VAL A 484 30.73 6.06 -30.90
C VAL A 484 31.64 6.91 -29.99
N GLU A 485 32.86 7.25 -30.43
CA GLU A 485 33.77 8.16 -29.71
C GLU A 485 33.16 9.55 -29.49
N PRO A 486 32.66 10.28 -30.52
CA PRO A 486 31.99 11.56 -30.31
C PRO A 486 30.78 11.47 -29.37
N ALA A 487 30.08 10.34 -29.36
CA ALA A 487 28.96 10.09 -28.45
C ALA A 487 29.40 9.70 -27.02
N GLY A 488 30.71 9.62 -26.73
CA GLY A 488 31.23 9.29 -25.40
C GLY A 488 31.06 7.82 -25.01
N LEU A 489 30.81 6.92 -25.97
CA LEU A 489 30.52 5.50 -25.71
C LEU A 489 31.64 4.54 -26.11
N ALA A 490 32.84 5.04 -26.42
CA ALA A 490 33.96 4.20 -26.90
C ALA A 490 34.27 3.03 -25.94
N GLY A 491 34.33 3.30 -24.63
CA GLY A 491 34.52 2.27 -23.60
C GLY A 491 33.34 1.30 -23.42
N HIS A 492 32.20 1.58 -24.05
CA HIS A 492 30.98 0.78 -23.93
C HIS A 492 30.74 -0.14 -25.13
N ILE A 493 31.59 -0.10 -26.17
CA ILE A 493 31.47 -0.96 -27.36
C ILE A 493 31.34 -2.44 -27.01
N PRO A 494 32.13 -3.01 -26.06
CA PRO A 494 31.99 -4.42 -25.67
C PRO A 494 30.59 -4.72 -25.13
N ALA A 495 30.07 -3.85 -24.27
CA ALA A 495 28.72 -3.97 -23.71
C ALA A 495 27.63 -3.85 -24.78
N VAL A 496 27.69 -2.83 -25.64
CA VAL A 496 26.74 -2.68 -26.77
C VAL A 496 26.75 -3.94 -27.64
N THR A 497 27.95 -4.42 -28.00
CA THR A 497 28.13 -5.59 -28.85
C THR A 497 27.52 -6.85 -28.22
N ALA A 498 27.82 -7.10 -26.95
CA ALA A 498 27.30 -8.27 -26.24
C ALA A 498 25.77 -8.20 -26.05
N LEU A 499 25.27 -7.08 -25.54
CA LEU A 499 23.85 -6.94 -25.20
C LEU A 499 22.97 -6.85 -26.46
N ALA A 500 23.46 -6.26 -27.55
CA ALA A 500 22.71 -6.18 -28.81
C ALA A 500 22.91 -7.39 -29.74
N TRP A 501 23.69 -8.40 -29.32
CA TRP A 501 24.01 -9.61 -30.09
C TRP A 501 24.74 -9.31 -31.40
N LEU A 502 25.74 -8.44 -31.34
CA LEU A 502 26.54 -8.07 -32.51
C LEU A 502 27.84 -8.87 -32.58
N THR A 503 28.39 -8.99 -33.78
CA THR A 503 29.72 -9.57 -34.04
C THR A 503 30.55 -8.61 -34.87
N SER A 504 31.87 -8.75 -34.80
CA SER A 504 32.78 -7.98 -35.63
C SER A 504 32.52 -8.23 -37.12
N PRO A 505 32.56 -7.19 -37.97
CA PRO A 505 32.37 -7.31 -39.40
C PRO A 505 33.55 -8.05 -40.05
N ALA A 506 33.29 -8.92 -41.02
CA ALA A 506 34.33 -9.55 -41.84
C ALA A 506 34.96 -8.55 -42.83
N ALA A 507 36.06 -8.93 -43.48
CA ALA A 507 36.79 -8.05 -44.41
C ALA A 507 35.94 -7.64 -45.63
N ASP A 508 34.98 -8.48 -46.02
CA ASP A 508 34.01 -8.31 -47.10
C ASP A 508 32.65 -7.79 -46.62
N PHE A 509 32.58 -7.22 -45.41
CA PHE A 509 31.35 -6.69 -44.82
C PHE A 509 30.65 -5.69 -45.75
N GLY A 510 29.45 -6.06 -46.19
CA GLY A 510 28.49 -5.21 -46.87
C GLY A 510 27.30 -4.95 -45.95
N ALA A 511 27.07 -3.69 -45.58
CA ALA A 511 25.90 -3.32 -44.82
C ALA A 511 24.64 -3.59 -45.64
N SER A 512 23.77 -4.48 -45.18
CA SER A 512 22.46 -4.73 -45.79
C SER A 512 21.37 -3.84 -45.19
N ALA A 513 21.61 -3.28 -44.01
CA ALA A 513 20.78 -2.28 -43.39
C ALA A 513 21.60 -1.30 -42.53
N GLN A 514 21.01 -0.17 -42.22
CA GLN A 514 21.60 0.83 -41.34
C GLN A 514 20.52 1.42 -40.43
N VAL A 515 20.88 1.63 -39.17
CA VAL A 515 20.09 2.36 -38.20
C VAL A 515 20.95 3.45 -37.59
N GLU A 516 20.36 4.60 -37.34
CA GLU A 516 21.02 5.76 -36.76
C GLU A 516 20.30 6.11 -35.47
N VAL A 517 21.06 6.24 -34.39
CA VAL A 517 20.53 6.49 -33.05
C VAL A 517 21.14 7.78 -32.51
N ARG A 518 20.28 8.77 -32.31
CA ARG A 518 20.67 10.04 -31.69
C ARG A 518 20.76 9.90 -30.18
N LEU A 519 21.93 10.19 -29.61
CA LEU A 519 22.25 10.12 -28.19
C LEU A 519 22.50 11.54 -27.65
N SER A 520 22.80 11.68 -26.36
CA SER A 520 22.94 13.00 -25.73
C SER A 520 24.13 13.80 -26.26
N ALA A 521 25.28 13.15 -26.47
CA ALA A 521 26.53 13.80 -26.88
C ALA A 521 26.82 13.69 -28.39
N GLY A 522 26.08 12.87 -29.13
CA GLY A 522 26.33 12.60 -30.54
C GLY A 522 25.35 11.63 -31.16
N THR A 523 25.59 11.29 -32.42
CA THR A 523 24.77 10.32 -33.15
C THR A 523 25.62 9.12 -33.55
N VAL A 524 25.11 7.92 -33.28
CA VAL A 524 25.78 6.66 -33.61
C VAL A 524 25.08 6.03 -34.81
N ASN A 525 25.87 5.78 -35.85
CA ASN A 525 25.43 5.06 -37.05
C ASN A 525 25.83 3.60 -36.91
N ILE A 526 24.85 2.70 -37.02
CA ILE A 526 25.00 1.25 -36.90
C ILE A 526 24.69 0.64 -38.25
N GLU A 527 25.72 0.14 -38.92
CA GLU A 527 25.60 -0.64 -40.14
C GLU A 527 25.50 -2.12 -39.76
N LEU A 528 24.49 -2.81 -40.27
CA LEU A 528 24.21 -4.23 -39.96
C LEU A 528 24.24 -5.04 -41.24
N ASP A 529 24.83 -6.23 -41.16
CA ASP A 529 24.71 -7.25 -42.20
C ASP A 529 23.70 -8.32 -41.77
N THR A 530 22.47 -8.13 -42.21
CA THR A 530 21.34 -9.05 -42.08
C THR A 530 21.10 -9.84 -43.38
N SER A 531 22.10 -9.96 -44.27
CA SER A 531 21.96 -10.65 -45.55
C SER A 531 21.52 -12.11 -45.35
N GLY A 532 20.27 -12.38 -45.75
CA GLY A 532 19.50 -13.58 -45.40
C GLY A 532 18.07 -13.29 -44.93
N THR A 533 17.79 -12.06 -44.46
CA THR A 533 16.50 -11.70 -43.83
C THR A 533 16.10 -10.22 -43.92
N VAL A 534 16.62 -9.43 -44.88
CA VAL A 534 16.14 -8.04 -45.05
C VAL A 534 14.71 -8.05 -45.60
N ASP A 535 13.72 -7.91 -44.73
CA ASP A 535 12.34 -7.62 -45.12
C ASP A 535 12.21 -6.11 -45.36
N VAL A 536 12.45 -5.68 -46.60
CA VAL A 536 12.30 -4.28 -47.04
C VAL A 536 10.89 -3.75 -46.74
N ALA A 537 9.87 -4.61 -46.79
CA ALA A 537 8.50 -4.21 -46.44
C ALA A 537 8.34 -4.01 -44.92
N ALA A 538 9.02 -4.79 -44.08
CA ALA A 538 9.08 -4.53 -42.63
C ALA A 538 9.84 -3.23 -42.31
N GLU A 539 10.96 -2.97 -42.99
CA GLU A 539 11.73 -1.73 -42.81
C GLU A 539 10.90 -0.49 -43.16
N ARG A 540 10.20 -0.51 -44.29
CA ARG A 540 9.28 0.57 -44.66
C ARG A 540 8.17 0.76 -43.63
N ARG A 541 7.49 -0.33 -43.21
CA ARG A 541 6.43 -0.27 -42.19
C ARG A 541 6.91 0.33 -40.87
N ARG A 542 8.15 0.01 -40.45
CA ARG A 542 8.75 0.61 -39.25
C ARG A 542 8.96 2.10 -39.43
N LEU A 543 9.63 2.51 -40.50
CA LEU A 543 9.91 3.93 -40.75
C LEU A 543 8.63 4.74 -40.91
N GLU A 544 7.57 4.19 -41.51
CA GLU A 544 6.24 4.83 -41.56
C GLU A 544 5.63 5.00 -40.16
N LYS A 545 5.79 4.00 -39.28
CA LYS A 545 5.33 4.08 -37.89
C LYS A 545 6.14 5.10 -37.08
N ASP A 546 7.46 5.12 -37.23
CA ASP A 546 8.34 6.08 -36.55
C ASP A 546 8.08 7.51 -37.06
N LEU A 547 7.86 7.68 -38.36
CA LEU A 547 7.47 8.96 -38.96
C LEU A 547 6.14 9.45 -38.36
N SER A 548 5.15 8.57 -38.25
CA SER A 548 3.85 8.90 -37.65
C SER A 548 3.99 9.32 -36.19
N ALA A 549 4.83 8.63 -35.41
CA ALA A 549 5.11 9.00 -34.02
C ALA A 549 5.82 10.36 -33.91
N ALA A 550 6.85 10.60 -34.72
CA ALA A 550 7.57 11.87 -34.77
C ALA A 550 6.67 13.04 -35.22
N GLN A 551 5.81 12.82 -36.21
CA GLN A 551 4.81 13.80 -36.65
C GLN A 551 3.79 14.12 -35.54
N LYS A 552 3.35 13.12 -34.78
CA LYS A 552 2.43 13.32 -33.66
C LYS A 552 3.08 14.13 -32.52
N GLU A 553 4.34 13.85 -32.21
CA GLU A 553 5.12 14.62 -31.24
C GLU A 553 5.36 16.06 -31.71
N LEU A 554 5.70 16.26 -32.99
CA LEU A 554 5.86 17.58 -33.61
C LEU A 554 4.55 18.38 -33.55
N ALA A 555 3.42 17.76 -33.87
CA ALA A 555 2.10 18.39 -33.78
C ALA A 555 1.74 18.73 -32.32
N GLY A 556 2.01 17.84 -31.37
CA GLY A 556 1.73 18.06 -29.95
C GLY A 556 2.56 19.18 -29.33
N THR A 557 3.85 19.26 -29.69
CA THR A 557 4.74 20.34 -29.24
C THR A 557 4.38 21.67 -29.90
N ALA A 558 4.02 21.69 -31.19
CA ALA A 558 3.51 22.88 -31.87
C ALA A 558 2.23 23.39 -31.21
N ALA A 559 1.24 22.52 -30.95
CA ALA A 559 -0.02 22.91 -30.31
C ALA A 559 0.16 23.55 -28.92
N LYS A 560 1.16 23.12 -28.15
CA LYS A 560 1.49 23.74 -26.86
C LYS A 560 2.18 25.10 -27.03
N LEU A 561 3.13 25.20 -27.96
CA LEU A 561 3.88 26.43 -28.22
C LEU A 561 3.04 27.50 -28.91
N ASP A 562 2.00 27.13 -29.64
CA ASP A 562 1.06 28.06 -30.28
C ASP A 562 -0.08 28.48 -29.33
N ASN A 563 -0.18 27.88 -28.14
CA ASN A 563 -1.17 28.22 -27.13
C ASN A 563 -0.69 29.37 -26.23
N ALA A 564 -1.24 30.57 -26.45
CA ALA A 564 -0.90 31.77 -25.69
C ALA A 564 -1.16 31.64 -24.17
N ALA A 565 -2.19 30.89 -23.75
CA ALA A 565 -2.49 30.69 -22.34
C ALA A 565 -1.48 29.75 -21.66
N PHE A 566 -0.92 28.79 -22.40
CA PHE A 566 0.16 27.94 -21.92
C PHE A 566 1.46 28.74 -21.77
N LEU A 567 1.85 29.51 -22.78
CA LEU A 567 3.07 30.34 -22.74
C LEU A 567 3.05 31.39 -21.62
N ALA A 568 1.86 31.92 -21.29
CA ALA A 568 1.73 32.92 -20.23
C ALA A 568 1.83 32.35 -18.81
N LYS A 569 1.62 31.03 -18.62
CA LYS A 569 1.56 30.38 -17.30
C LYS A 569 2.67 29.37 -17.06
N ALA A 570 3.26 28.80 -18.11
CA ALA A 570 4.27 27.78 -17.98
C ALA A 570 5.60 28.38 -17.49
N PRO A 571 6.29 27.73 -16.54
CA PRO A 571 7.66 28.06 -16.16
C PRO A 571 8.61 28.06 -17.38
N ALA A 572 9.65 28.91 -17.35
CA ALA A 572 10.54 29.12 -18.49
C ALA A 572 11.30 27.85 -18.90
N ASP A 573 11.73 27.03 -17.93
CA ASP A 573 12.38 25.73 -18.13
C ASP A 573 11.46 24.73 -18.84
N VAL A 574 10.16 24.74 -18.53
CA VAL A 574 9.16 23.90 -19.19
C VAL A 574 8.97 24.32 -20.65
N VAL A 575 8.94 25.63 -20.93
CA VAL A 575 8.82 26.15 -22.30
C VAL A 575 10.06 25.79 -23.13
N GLU A 576 11.26 25.96 -22.58
CA GLU A 576 12.51 25.60 -23.27
C GLU A 576 12.61 24.09 -23.53
N LYS A 577 12.18 23.25 -22.57
CA LYS A 577 12.11 21.79 -22.78
C LYS A 577 11.19 21.40 -23.93
N ILE A 578 10.05 22.09 -24.09
CA ILE A 578 9.12 21.84 -25.21
C ILE A 578 9.69 22.34 -26.53
N ARG A 579 10.41 23.46 -26.55
CA ARG A 579 11.13 23.94 -27.75
C ARG A 579 12.18 22.93 -28.20
N GLY A 580 12.99 22.42 -27.27
CA GLY A 580 13.95 21.35 -27.55
C GLY A 580 13.29 20.10 -28.13
N ARG A 581 12.16 19.65 -27.54
CA ARG A 581 11.37 18.52 -28.09
C ARG A 581 10.85 18.78 -29.50
N ARG A 582 10.34 19.98 -29.78
CA ARG A 582 9.86 20.37 -31.12
C ARG A 582 10.98 20.29 -32.16
N GLN A 583 12.15 20.83 -31.82
CA GLN A 583 13.29 20.80 -32.72
C GLN A 583 13.75 19.37 -33.01
N LEU A 584 13.89 18.54 -31.97
CA LEU A 584 14.22 17.12 -32.12
C LEU A 584 13.20 16.38 -32.99
N ALA A 585 11.90 16.58 -32.76
CA ALA A 585 10.84 15.95 -33.55
C ALA A 585 10.87 16.41 -35.02
N SER A 586 11.18 17.68 -35.28
CA SER A 586 11.29 18.22 -36.64
C SER A 586 12.44 17.58 -37.41
N GLU A 587 13.63 17.54 -36.79
CA GLU A 587 14.82 16.93 -37.39
C GLU A 587 14.61 15.43 -37.64
N GLU A 588 13.89 14.75 -36.73
CA GLU A 588 13.56 13.32 -36.88
C GLU A 588 12.56 13.08 -38.03
N VAL A 589 11.56 13.94 -38.20
CA VAL A 589 10.62 13.87 -39.34
C VAL A 589 11.36 14.04 -40.66
N GLU A 590 12.23 15.05 -40.78
CA GLU A 590 13.03 15.27 -41.98
C GLU A 590 13.91 14.06 -42.30
N ARG A 591 14.59 13.53 -41.30
CA ARG A 591 15.49 12.38 -41.41
C ARG A 591 14.79 11.11 -41.85
N ILE A 592 13.68 10.73 -41.19
CA ILE A 592 12.91 9.53 -41.54
C ILE A 592 12.29 9.66 -42.93
N THR A 593 11.81 10.86 -43.28
CA THR A 593 11.24 11.14 -44.61
C THR A 593 12.28 10.94 -45.72
N ALA A 594 13.50 11.45 -45.53
CA ALA A 594 14.60 11.24 -46.46
C ALA A 594 14.92 9.74 -46.61
N ARG A 595 14.95 8.99 -45.49
CA ARG A 595 15.25 7.55 -45.51
C ARG A 595 14.16 6.72 -46.17
N LEU A 596 12.88 7.07 -45.99
CA LEU A 596 11.77 6.42 -46.69
C LEU A 596 11.81 6.64 -48.20
N ALA A 597 12.33 7.79 -48.64
CA ALA A 597 12.52 8.09 -50.06
C ALA A 597 13.64 7.25 -50.68
N ASP A 598 14.73 6.99 -49.94
CA ASP A 598 15.84 6.13 -50.40
C ASP A 598 15.45 4.63 -50.50
N LEU A 599 14.37 4.21 -49.84
CA LEU A 599 13.83 2.84 -49.86
C LEU A 599 12.71 2.64 -50.90
N ALA A 600 12.36 3.68 -51.66
CA ALA A 600 11.38 3.64 -52.75
C ALA A 600 12.05 3.32 -54.09
#